data_AF-A0A661PQJ4-F1
#
_entry.id   AF-A0A661PQJ4-F1
#
_cell.length_a   1.000
_cell.length_b   1.000
_cell.length_c   1.000
_cell.angle_alpha   90.00
_cell.angle_beta   90.00
_cell.angle_gamma   90.00
#
_symmetry.space_group_name_H-M   'P 1'
#
loop_
_entity.id
_entity.type
_entity.pdbx_description
1 polymer ?
#
loop_
_entity_poly.entity_id
_entity_poly.type
_entity_poly.pdbx_seq_one_letter_code
_entity_poly.pdbx_strand_id
1 'polypeptide(L)' 'MRINTLESSIAEHQPLPDKIANFVREAIIVGKLKPGEKISEAKLAEELHISRTPIREAIRMLESEGFVSIIPRRGT' A
#
# COMPACT_ATOMS: atom_id res chain seq x y z
N MET A 1 7.49 -18.23 16.22
CA MET A 1 6.10 -17.74 16.07
C MET A 1 6.15 -16.54 15.13
N ARG A 2 5.84 -16.73 13.85
CA ARG A 2 5.65 -15.66 12.86
C ARG A 2 4.38 -16.01 12.10
N ILE A 3 3.34 -15.23 12.31
CA ILE A 3 2.03 -15.37 11.66
C ILE A 3 1.99 -14.38 10.50
N ASN A 4 2.46 -14.77 9.32
CA ASN A 4 2.24 -14.00 8.09
C ASN A 4 1.00 -14.56 7.38
N THR A 5 -0.18 -14.13 7.82
CA THR A 5 -1.49 -14.58 7.32
C THR A 5 -1.86 -13.96 5.95
N LEU A 6 -0.89 -13.71 5.07
CA LEU A 6 -1.11 -13.21 3.70
C LEU A 6 -0.55 -14.15 2.61
N GLU A 7 0.03 -15.29 2.99
CA GLU A 7 0.60 -16.25 2.02
C GLU A 7 -0.44 -17.17 1.39
N SER A 8 -1.63 -17.32 1.97
CA SER A 8 -2.55 -18.40 1.59
C SER A 8 -3.81 -17.86 0.90
N SER A 9 -3.80 -17.90 -0.44
CA SER A 9 -4.96 -17.78 -1.37
C SER A 9 -5.34 -16.41 -1.97
N ILE A 10 -4.40 -15.72 -2.62
CA ILE A 10 -4.74 -14.68 -3.62
C ILE A 10 -3.72 -14.76 -4.77
N ALA A 11 -4.18 -15.23 -5.95
CA ALA A 11 -3.48 -15.36 -7.23
C ALA A 11 -1.93 -15.50 -7.14
N GLU A 12 -1.43 -16.74 -7.17
CA GLU A 12 -0.07 -17.18 -6.85
C GLU A 12 1.11 -16.47 -7.55
N HIS A 13 0.89 -15.51 -8.46
CA HIS A 13 1.95 -14.87 -9.24
C HIS A 13 1.98 -13.33 -9.15
N GLN A 14 1.16 -12.69 -8.31
CA GLN A 14 1.23 -11.23 -8.23
C GLN A 14 2.44 -10.75 -7.41
N PRO A 15 3.25 -9.83 -7.95
CA PRO A 15 4.29 -9.12 -7.22
C PRO A 15 3.78 -8.54 -5.89
N LEU A 16 4.65 -8.49 -4.88
CA LEU A 16 4.32 -7.92 -3.58
C LEU A 16 3.83 -6.45 -3.67
N PRO A 17 4.43 -5.57 -4.49
CA PRO A 17 3.92 -4.21 -4.70
C PRO A 17 2.48 -4.19 -5.22
N ASP A 18 2.13 -5.06 -6.17
CA ASP A 18 0.78 -5.16 -6.72
C ASP A 18 -0.24 -5.54 -5.64
N LYS A 19 0.13 -6.49 -4.76
CA LYS A 19 -0.72 -6.90 -3.63
C LYS A 19 -0.98 -5.74 -2.67
N ILE A 20 0.07 -4.98 -2.36
CA ILE A 20 -0.04 -3.79 -1.48
C ILE A 20 -0.90 -2.72 -2.17
N ALA A 21 -0.68 -2.47 -3.46
CA ALA A 21 -1.46 -1.51 -4.22
C ALA A 21 -2.94 -1.88 -4.24
N ASN A 22 -3.26 -3.15 -4.49
CA ASN A 22 -4.63 -3.66 -4.45
C ASN A 22 -5.28 -3.44 -3.07
N PHE A 23 -4.57 -3.77 -2.00
CA PHE A 23 -5.07 -3.57 -0.63
C PHE A 23 -5.41 -2.10 -0.34
N VAL A 24 -4.50 -1.19 -0.69
CA VAL A 24 -4.73 0.25 -0.47
C VAL A 24 -5.83 0.78 -1.40
N ARG A 25 -5.88 0.31 -2.65
CA ARG A 25 -6.94 0.68 -3.61
C ARG A 25 -8.31 0.29 -3.09
N GLU A 26 -8.46 -0.95 -2.60
CA GLU A 26 -9.69 -1.41 -1.99
C GLU A 26 -10.05 -0.56 -0.79
N ALA A 27 -9.09 -0.24 0.10
CA ALA A 27 -9.32 0.62 1.26
C ALA A 27 -9.82 2.02 0.87
N ILE A 28 -9.35 2.59 -0.24
CA ILE A 28 -9.85 3.87 -0.79
C ILE A 28 -11.27 3.69 -1.32
N ILE A 29 -11.53 2.65 -2.12
CA ILE A 29 -12.84 2.39 -2.75
C ILE A 29 -13.94 2.16 -1.69
N VAL A 30 -13.64 1.41 -0.63
CA VAL A 30 -14.61 1.17 0.46
C VAL A 30 -14.71 2.34 1.44
N GLY A 31 -13.93 3.40 1.25
CA GLY A 31 -13.93 4.60 2.09
C GLY A 31 -13.28 4.44 3.46
N LYS A 32 -12.44 3.40 3.66
CA LYS A 32 -11.60 3.28 4.86
C LYS A 32 -10.51 4.36 4.88
N LEU A 33 -9.95 4.68 3.71
CA LEU A 33 -9.08 5.84 3.51
C LEU A 33 -9.89 6.95 2.86
N LYS A 34 -9.93 8.12 3.50
CA LYS A 34 -10.71 9.25 2.98
C LYS A 34 -9.92 10.01 1.91
N PRO A 35 -10.59 10.58 0.90
CA PRO A 35 -9.94 11.50 -0.02
C PRO A 35 -9.24 12.65 0.73
N GLY A 36 -7.97 12.89 0.39
CA GLY A 36 -7.14 13.90 1.06
C GLY A 36 -6.53 13.46 2.40
N GLU A 37 -6.82 12.25 2.88
CA GLU A 37 -6.14 11.66 4.01
C GLU A 37 -4.68 11.36 3.65
N LYS A 38 -3.78 11.62 4.59
CA LYS A 38 -2.35 11.38 4.38
C LYS A 38 -2.03 9.91 4.57
N ILE A 39 -1.42 9.31 3.56
CA ILE A 39 -0.89 7.96 3.61
C ILE A 39 0.60 8.07 3.96
N SER A 40 1.03 7.51 5.09
CA SER A 40 2.45 7.44 5.47
C SER A 40 3.03 6.08 5.07
N GLU A 41 4.06 6.10 4.24
CA GLU A 41 4.83 4.90 3.86
C GLU A 41 5.39 4.18 5.10
N ALA A 42 5.84 4.94 6.09
CA ALA A 42 6.44 4.38 7.30
C ALA A 42 5.38 3.64 8.14
N LYS A 43 4.22 4.25 8.34
CA LYS A 43 3.11 3.63 9.08
C LYS A 43 2.62 2.36 8.39
N LEU A 44 2.44 2.39 7.07
CA LEU A 44 2.06 1.20 6.29
C LEU A 44 3.10 0.08 6.35
N ALA A 45 4.39 0.43 6.29
CA ALA A 45 5.48 -0.53 6.42
C ALA A 45 5.47 -1.21 7.81
N GLU A 46 5.22 -0.45 8.87
CA GLU A 46 5.10 -0.97 10.23
C GLU A 46 3.86 -1.85 10.42
N GLU A 47 2.69 -1.38 9.98
CA GLU A 47 1.41 -2.08 10.12
C GLU A 47 1.36 -3.38 9.33
N LEU A 48 1.92 -3.39 8.12
CA LEU A 48 1.95 -4.59 7.26
C LEU A 48 3.19 -5.47 7.52
N HIS A 49 4.12 -5.02 8.38
CA HIS A 49 5.43 -5.66 8.59
C HIS A 49 6.20 -5.91 7.29
N ILE A 50 6.11 -4.96 6.35
CA ILE A 50 6.74 -5.03 5.03
C ILE A 50 7.81 -3.93 4.94
N SER A 51 8.89 -4.18 4.20
CA SER A 51 9.93 -3.18 3.99
C SER A 51 9.41 -1.96 3.21
N ARG A 52 10.06 -0.81 3.37
CA ARG A 52 9.62 0.46 2.73
C ARG A 52 9.70 0.44 1.20
N THR A 53 10.58 -0.37 0.62
CA THR A 53 10.78 -0.45 -0.85
C THR A 53 9.50 -0.89 -1.59
N PRO A 54 8.91 -2.08 -1.32
CA PRO A 54 7.68 -2.51 -2.00
C PRO A 54 6.47 -1.62 -1.65
N ILE A 55 6.43 -1.02 -0.45
CA ILE A 55 5.40 -0.04 -0.10
C ILE A 55 5.49 1.18 -1.03
N ARG A 56 6.69 1.74 -1.20
CA ARG A 56 6.90 2.88 -2.09
C ARG A 56 6.54 2.57 -3.53
N GLU A 57 6.89 1.38 -4.02
CA GLU A 57 6.53 0.94 -5.36
C GLU A 57 5.01 0.87 -5.53
N ALA A 58 4.30 0.29 -4.56
CA ALA A 58 2.84 0.25 -4.55
C ALA A 58 2.20 1.65 -4.54
N ILE A 59 2.73 2.58 -3.73
CA ILE A 59 2.25 3.97 -3.70
C ILE A 59 2.48 4.68 -5.05
N ARG A 60 3.62 4.42 -5.72
CA ARG A 60 3.88 4.95 -7.07
C ARG A 60 2.92 4.37 -8.11
N MET A 61 2.58 3.09 -8.03
CA MET A 61 1.56 2.50 -8.90
C MET A 61 0.22 3.18 -8.71
N LEU A 62 -0.22 3.35 -7.46
CA LEU A 62 -1.47 4.05 -7.14
C LEU A 62 -1.47 5.51 -7.58
N GLU A 63 -0.32 6.17 -7.57
CA GLU A 63 -0.16 7.52 -8.10
C GLU A 63 -0.37 7.52 -9.62
N SER A 64 0.25 6.57 -10.32
CA SER A 64 0.11 6.45 -11.79
C SER A 64 -1.31 6.12 -12.22
N GLU A 65 -2.08 5.44 -11.36
CA GLU A 65 -3.50 5.14 -11.55
C GLU A 65 -4.44 6.29 -11.13
N GLY A 66 -3.93 7.32 -10.47
CA GLY A 66 -4.71 8.47 -10.01
C GLY A 66 -5.46 8.28 -8.68
N PHE A 67 -5.18 7.21 -7.93
CA PHE A 67 -5.79 6.98 -6.60
C PHE A 67 -5.15 7.83 -5.50
N VAL A 68 -3.86 8.17 -5.64
CA VAL A 68 -3.10 8.97 -4.67
C VAL A 68 -2.29 10.04 -5.39
N SER A 69 -1.82 11.05 -4.67
CA SER A 69 -0.85 12.02 -5.18
C SER A 69 0.34 12.12 -4.23
N ILE A 70 1.56 12.06 -4.78
CA ILE A 70 2.77 12.23 -3.98
C ILE A 70 3.09 13.72 -3.89
N ILE A 71 3.08 14.27 -2.67
CA ILE A 71 3.44 15.67 -2.44
C ILE A 71 4.91 15.73 -1.98
N PRO A 72 5.85 16.12 -2.87
CA PRO A 72 7.27 16.18 -2.50
C PRO A 72 7.50 17.23 -1.40
N ARG A 73 8.48 16.97 -0.52
CA ARG A 73 8.88 17.82 0.64
C ARG A 73 7.88 17.87 1.80
N ARG A 74 6.81 17.08 1.79
CA ARG A 74 6.14 16.69 3.04
C ARG A 74 6.72 15.33 3.42
N GLY A 75 7.65 15.33 4.38
CA GLY A 75 8.34 14.11 4.82
C GLY A 75 7.37 12.96 5.08
N THR A 76 7.84 11.76 4.73
CA THR A 76 7.20 10.45 4.96
C THR A 76 6.86 10.20 6.42
#